data_AF-A0A6A6QP63-F1
#
_entry.id   AF-A0A6A6QP63-F1
#
_cell.length_a   1.000
_cell.length_b   1.000
_cell.length_c   1.000
_cell.angle_alpha   90.00
_cell.angle_beta   90.00
_cell.angle_gamma   90.00
#
_symmetry.space_group_name_H-M   'P 1'
#
loop_
_entity.id
_entity.type
_entity.pdbx_description
1 polymer ?
#
loop_
_entity_poly.entity_id
_entity_poly.type
_entity_poly.pdbx_seq_one_letter_code
_entity_poly.pdbx_strand_id
1 'polypeptide(L)'
;MATPPPPPPDTKASKMSKLDQLYEKCAALPPETVFHQRDLADMQVTDDSNGLLLIIQQMVASWLMLTLQWDGAPCWKIRPREVAAAMKTLVKEEREIYLAIEATGTQAIWTKSLKSRTGQISQTVLNKTLKHLQAKGLIKCISNIKFPTRKYYILAGLEASEDIVGGPWHGDGELDLDLIDAISEIVVRYVEKESWVEQKSAVNKLAIAKKRAAVLKAQDAAAANQPESIPDIESTPPLFRPYLGQHGFPLIPQPAGYKHYPTCASILDHIVGSGLLNNLTLQEQDLQQLLDNMVFDGKLERMGAMGYRTVRGAAAESRGPDDIGIANGFTEAPCGRCPVFSQCEEGGPVNATSCVYFTEWLARNL
;
A
#
# COMPACT_ATOMS: atom_id res chain seq x y z
N MET A 1 47.78 -36.62 26.70
CA MET A 1 47.51 -35.17 26.69
C MET A 1 46.21 -34.94 27.43
N ALA A 2 46.29 -34.46 28.67
CA ALA A 2 45.12 -34.22 29.52
C ALA A 2 44.43 -32.92 29.06
N THR A 3 43.13 -32.99 28.79
CA THR A 3 42.29 -31.82 28.52
C THR A 3 42.17 -30.95 29.77
N PRO A 4 42.27 -29.62 29.65
CA PRO A 4 42.15 -28.73 30.80
C PRO A 4 40.71 -28.74 31.34
N PRO A 5 40.50 -28.50 32.65
CA PRO A 5 39.16 -28.43 33.22
C PRO A 5 38.41 -27.21 32.68
N PRO A 6 37.07 -27.29 32.56
CA PRO A 6 36.27 -26.17 32.09
C PRO A 6 36.39 -24.98 33.07
N PRO A 7 36.37 -23.74 32.56
CA PRO A 7 36.42 -22.56 33.41
C PRO A 7 35.17 -22.51 34.32
N PRO A 8 35.31 -22.01 35.56
CA PRO A 8 34.17 -21.89 36.47
C PRO A 8 33.12 -20.92 35.88
N PRO A 9 31.82 -21.17 36.12
CA PRO A 9 30.77 -20.28 35.65
C PRO A 9 30.91 -18.89 36.30
N ASP A 10 30.73 -17.86 35.47
CA ASP A 10 30.86 -16.45 35.84
C ASP A 10 30.10 -16.10 37.12
N THR A 11 30.86 -15.81 38.18
CA THR A 11 30.39 -15.33 39.48
C THR A 11 29.93 -13.86 39.42
N LYS A 12 29.03 -13.51 38.49
CA LYS A 12 28.37 -12.19 38.41
C LYS A 12 26.88 -12.23 38.80
N ALA A 13 26.38 -13.34 39.34
CA ALA A 13 25.02 -13.47 39.86
C ALA A 13 24.90 -13.08 41.35
N SER A 14 25.73 -12.15 41.84
CA SER A 14 25.76 -11.81 43.28
C SER A 14 24.82 -10.65 43.60
N LYS A 15 23.64 -11.01 44.13
CA LYS A 15 22.58 -10.18 44.74
C LYS A 15 21.80 -9.22 43.82
N MET A 16 21.14 -9.75 42.78
CA MET A 16 19.97 -9.05 42.25
C MET A 16 18.87 -9.00 43.32
N SER A 17 18.30 -7.81 43.57
CA SER A 17 17.16 -7.66 44.48
C SER A 17 16.01 -8.55 44.02
N LYS A 18 15.21 -9.10 44.94
CA LYS A 18 14.01 -9.88 44.59
C LYS A 18 13.08 -9.11 43.64
N LEU A 19 13.04 -7.79 43.77
CA LEU A 19 12.33 -6.89 42.86
C LEU A 19 12.90 -6.92 41.44
N ASP A 20 14.22 -6.83 41.29
CA ASP A 20 14.89 -6.88 39.98
C ASP A 20 14.72 -8.26 39.34
N GLN A 21 14.77 -9.33 40.13
CA GLN A 21 14.53 -10.70 39.63
C GLN A 21 13.12 -10.88 39.08
N LEU A 22 12.11 -10.36 39.78
CA LEU A 22 10.73 -10.39 39.28
C LEU A 22 10.60 -9.54 38.01
N TYR A 23 11.22 -8.35 37.98
CA TYR A 23 11.21 -7.50 36.80
C TYR A 23 11.81 -8.19 35.58
N GLU A 24 13.02 -8.78 35.68
CA GLU A 24 13.66 -9.45 34.55
C GLU A 24 12.85 -10.66 34.06
N LYS A 25 12.28 -11.45 34.98
CA LYS A 25 11.44 -12.60 34.60
C LYS A 25 10.19 -12.16 33.85
N CYS A 26 9.53 -11.11 34.33
CA CYS A 26 8.35 -10.60 33.66
C CYS A 26 8.74 -9.90 32.33
N ALA A 27 9.90 -9.23 32.26
CA ALA A 27 10.38 -8.53 31.05
C ALA A 27 10.88 -9.47 29.95
N ALA A 28 11.22 -10.72 30.28
CA ALA A 28 11.56 -11.76 29.30
C ALA A 28 10.34 -12.25 28.50
N LEU A 29 9.13 -11.98 28.99
CA LEU A 29 7.88 -12.31 28.29
C LEU A 29 7.50 -11.19 27.31
N PRO A 30 6.60 -11.47 26.33
CA PRO A 30 6.17 -10.46 25.37
C PRO A 30 5.64 -9.20 26.06
N PRO A 31 5.94 -7.99 25.56
CA PRO A 31 5.63 -6.71 26.22
C PRO A 31 4.13 -6.42 26.37
N GLU A 32 3.28 -7.13 25.62
CA GLU A 32 1.82 -7.05 25.67
C GLU A 32 1.20 -7.95 26.77
N THR A 33 1.99 -8.76 27.46
CA THR A 33 1.48 -9.72 28.46
C THR A 33 0.94 -8.98 29.68
N VAL A 34 -0.30 -9.30 30.05
CA VAL A 34 -0.94 -8.86 31.29
C VAL A 34 -0.78 -9.96 32.32
N PHE A 35 -0.34 -9.60 33.53
CA PHE A 35 -0.07 -10.53 34.61
C PHE A 35 -1.16 -10.46 35.68
N HIS A 36 -1.70 -11.62 36.04
CA HIS A 36 -2.50 -11.76 37.25
C HIS A 36 -1.62 -12.16 38.45
N GLN A 37 -2.19 -12.07 39.65
CA GLN A 37 -1.47 -12.45 40.88
C GLN A 37 -0.98 -13.90 40.84
N ARG A 38 -1.75 -14.80 40.22
CA ARG A 38 -1.38 -16.20 40.02
C ARG A 38 -0.14 -16.33 39.13
N ASP A 39 -0.12 -15.65 38.00
CA ASP A 39 0.99 -15.71 37.03
C ASP A 39 2.30 -15.20 37.65
N LEU A 40 2.20 -14.14 38.47
CA LEU A 40 3.36 -13.60 39.21
C LEU A 40 3.84 -14.54 40.33
N ALA A 41 2.93 -15.29 40.96
CA ALA A 41 3.28 -16.30 41.96
C ALA A 41 3.98 -17.51 41.32
N ASP A 42 3.52 -17.92 40.13
CA ASP A 42 4.10 -19.03 39.37
C ASP A 42 5.55 -18.76 38.94
N MET A 43 5.99 -17.49 38.91
CA MET A 43 7.39 -17.13 38.66
C MET A 43 8.36 -17.47 39.80
N GLN A 44 7.86 -17.94 40.96
CA GLN A 44 8.65 -18.45 42.09
C GLN A 44 9.79 -17.51 42.53
N VAL A 45 9.50 -16.21 42.66
CA VAL A 45 10.47 -15.23 43.20
C VAL A 45 10.41 -15.17 44.74
N THR A 46 9.24 -15.49 45.30
CA THR A 46 9.00 -15.58 46.74
C THR A 46 8.02 -16.70 47.06
N ASP A 47 8.30 -17.46 48.12
CA ASP A 47 7.42 -18.54 48.57
C ASP A 47 6.20 -18.03 49.37
N ASP A 48 6.23 -16.76 49.80
CA ASP A 48 5.18 -16.12 50.59
C ASP A 48 4.33 -15.17 49.72
N SER A 49 3.00 -15.37 49.74
CA SER A 49 2.03 -14.56 49.01
C SER A 49 2.01 -13.11 49.48
N ASN A 50 2.24 -12.86 50.77
CA ASN A 50 2.30 -11.49 51.31
C ASN A 50 3.59 -10.79 50.87
N GLY A 51 4.71 -11.52 50.88
CA GLY A 51 5.99 -11.06 50.33
C GLY A 51 5.90 -10.68 48.86
N LEU A 52 5.18 -11.46 48.05
CA LEU A 52 4.93 -11.14 46.64
C LEU A 52 4.15 -9.83 46.48
N LEU A 53 3.08 -9.64 47.25
CA LEU A 53 2.25 -8.44 47.19
C LEU A 53 3.03 -7.17 47.58
N LEU A 54 3.93 -7.27 48.57
CA LEU A 54 4.84 -6.18 48.95
C LEU A 54 5.81 -5.81 47.81
N ILE A 55 6.36 -6.81 47.11
CA ILE A 55 7.22 -6.57 45.94
C ILE A 55 6.42 -5.90 44.82
N ILE A 56 5.22 -6.38 44.53
CA ILE A 56 4.32 -5.77 43.54
C ILE A 56 4.04 -4.30 43.91
N GLN A 57 3.71 -4.03 45.18
CA GLN A 57 3.48 -2.66 45.66
C GLN A 57 4.72 -1.77 45.47
N GLN A 58 5.92 -2.31 45.72
CA GLN A 58 7.17 -1.59 45.50
C GLN A 58 7.46 -1.34 44.00
N MET A 59 7.11 -2.30 43.12
CA MET A 59 7.25 -2.15 41.67
C MET A 59 6.28 -1.10 41.12
N VAL A 60 5.05 -1.08 41.62
CA VAL A 60 4.06 -0.03 41.29
C VAL A 60 4.53 1.34 41.80
N ALA A 61 5.01 1.42 43.04
CA ALA A 61 5.55 2.67 43.61
C ALA A 61 6.78 3.21 42.86
N SER A 62 7.57 2.32 42.26
CA SER A 62 8.73 2.66 41.43
C SER A 62 8.41 2.83 39.93
N TRP A 63 7.12 2.78 39.56
CA TRP A 63 6.60 2.92 38.19
C TRP A 63 6.99 1.81 37.21
N LEU A 64 7.55 0.70 37.71
CA LEU A 64 7.95 -0.47 36.92
C LEU A 64 6.75 -1.31 36.47
N MET A 65 5.62 -1.21 37.18
CA MET A 65 4.35 -1.81 36.77
C MET A 65 3.24 -0.78 36.66
N LEU A 66 2.34 -1.02 35.71
CA LEU A 66 1.04 -0.39 35.57
C LEU A 66 -0.01 -1.31 36.19
N THR A 67 -0.80 -0.80 37.13
CA THR A 67 -1.96 -1.52 37.67
C THR A 67 -3.17 -1.29 36.76
N LEU A 68 -3.77 -2.38 36.30
CA LEU A 68 -4.98 -2.46 35.50
C LEU A 68 -6.03 -3.26 36.26
N GLN A 69 -7.27 -3.22 35.78
CA GLN A 69 -8.36 -4.05 36.29
C GLN A 69 -8.93 -4.86 35.14
N TRP A 70 -9.04 -6.18 35.34
CA TRP A 70 -9.66 -7.10 34.40
C TRP A 70 -10.65 -7.96 35.15
N ASP A 71 -11.92 -7.94 34.73
CA ASP A 71 -13.01 -8.71 35.35
C ASP A 71 -13.11 -8.52 36.88
N GLY A 72 -12.93 -7.27 37.34
CA GLY A 72 -12.95 -6.92 38.77
C GLY A 72 -11.71 -7.32 39.58
N ALA A 73 -10.77 -8.07 38.98
CA ALA A 73 -9.50 -8.43 39.60
C ALA A 73 -8.36 -7.48 39.18
N PRO A 74 -7.40 -7.16 40.08
CA PRO A 74 -6.22 -6.39 39.73
C PRO A 74 -5.31 -7.22 38.82
N CYS A 75 -4.82 -6.60 37.76
CA CYS A 75 -3.80 -7.15 36.88
C CYS A 75 -2.70 -6.12 36.63
N TRP A 76 -1.54 -6.57 36.19
CA TRP A 76 -0.37 -5.70 36.03
C TRP A 76 0.28 -5.85 34.66
N LYS A 77 0.73 -4.74 34.10
CA LYS A 77 1.57 -4.69 32.89
C LYS A 77 2.91 -4.08 33.23
N ILE A 78 4.00 -4.60 32.68
CA ILE A 78 5.34 -4.05 32.90
C ILE A 78 5.53 -2.77 32.10
N ARG A 79 6.31 -1.84 32.66
CA ARG A 79 6.90 -0.72 31.91
C ARG A 79 8.42 -0.90 31.75
N PRO A 80 8.99 -0.49 30.61
CA PRO A 80 10.45 -0.40 30.45
C PRO A 80 11.08 0.49 31.53
N ARG A 81 12.29 0.12 32.00
CA ARG A 81 13.00 0.87 33.06
C ARG A 81 13.25 2.33 32.67
N GLU A 82 13.48 2.59 31.38
CA GLU A 82 13.67 3.94 30.83
C GLU A 82 12.43 4.82 31.04
N VAL A 83 11.25 4.29 30.71
CA VAL A 83 9.97 4.96 30.92
C VAL A 83 9.72 5.17 32.41
N ALA A 84 9.97 4.16 33.25
CA ALA A 84 9.81 4.27 34.70
C ALA A 84 10.73 5.33 35.33
N ALA A 85 11.97 5.45 34.86
CA ALA A 85 12.90 6.50 35.28
C ALA A 85 12.40 7.88 34.85
N ALA A 86 11.92 8.02 33.61
CA ALA A 86 11.32 9.26 33.12
C ALA A 86 10.08 9.64 33.96
N MET A 87 9.20 8.69 34.29
CA MET A 87 7.99 8.91 35.11
C MET A 87 8.29 9.48 36.50
N LYS A 88 9.42 9.11 37.12
CA LYS A 88 9.85 9.67 38.41
C LYS A 88 10.22 11.16 38.31
N THR A 89 10.72 11.60 37.16
CA THR A 89 11.13 13.00 36.93
C THR A 89 9.98 13.92 36.52
N LEU A 90 8.83 13.37 36.12
CA LEU A 90 7.71 14.14 35.59
C LEU A 90 6.94 14.89 36.68
N VAL A 91 6.41 16.06 36.33
CA VAL A 91 5.52 16.83 37.20
C VAL A 91 4.15 16.12 37.30
N LYS A 92 3.36 16.41 38.33
CA LYS A 92 2.07 15.74 38.57
C LYS A 92 1.14 15.82 37.35
N GLU A 93 1.00 17.00 36.75
CA GLU A 93 0.14 17.21 35.57
C GLU A 93 0.63 16.43 34.35
N GLU A 94 1.95 16.33 34.16
CA GLU A 94 2.55 15.57 33.07
C GLU A 94 2.31 14.07 33.23
N ARG A 95 2.41 13.57 34.47
CA ARG A 95 2.10 12.18 34.80
C ARG A 95 0.64 11.85 34.52
N GLU A 96 -0.29 12.70 34.93
CA GLU A 96 -1.73 12.50 34.68
C GLU A 96 -2.04 12.43 33.18
N ILE A 97 -1.43 13.31 32.37
CA ILE A 97 -1.59 13.30 30.92
C ILE A 97 -0.99 12.04 30.30
N TYR A 98 0.21 11.64 30.73
CA TYR A 98 0.86 10.44 30.22
C TYR A 98 0.05 9.17 30.52
N LEU A 99 -0.40 9.00 31.76
CA LEU A 99 -1.23 7.86 32.17
C LEU A 99 -2.55 7.81 31.41
N ALA A 100 -3.14 8.96 31.12
CA ALA A 100 -4.31 9.04 30.28
C ALA A 100 -4.00 8.47 28.87
N ILE A 101 -2.94 8.93 28.21
CA ILE A 101 -2.54 8.45 26.86
C ILE A 101 -2.20 6.95 26.88
N GLU A 102 -1.54 6.47 27.93
CA GLU A 102 -1.24 5.05 28.11
C GLU A 102 -2.50 4.19 28.23
N ALA A 103 -3.53 4.68 28.93
CA ALA A 103 -4.80 3.97 29.07
C ALA A 103 -5.58 3.81 27.75
N THR A 104 -5.29 4.61 26.72
CA THR A 104 -5.91 4.44 25.39
C THR A 104 -5.23 3.39 24.51
N GLY A 105 -3.98 3.00 24.82
CA GLY A 105 -3.25 2.00 24.04
C GLY A 105 -3.15 2.34 22.55
N THR A 106 -3.54 1.39 21.70
CA THR A 106 -3.43 1.46 20.23
C THR A 106 -4.36 2.47 19.57
N GLN A 107 -5.46 2.85 20.24
CA GLN A 107 -6.49 3.72 19.67
C GLN A 107 -6.15 5.23 19.73
N ALA A 108 -4.94 5.58 20.18
CA ALA A 108 -4.48 6.95 20.38
C ALA A 108 -5.51 7.84 21.11
N ILE A 109 -5.21 9.12 21.32
CA ILE A 109 -6.22 10.03 21.86
C ILE A 109 -6.18 11.41 21.23
N TRP A 110 -7.36 11.90 20.86
CA TRP A 110 -7.57 13.26 20.38
C TRP A 110 -7.40 14.28 21.51
N THR A 111 -6.74 15.41 21.23
CA THR A 111 -6.50 16.48 22.20
C THR A 111 -7.73 16.96 22.98
N LYS A 112 -8.91 17.04 22.34
CA LYS A 112 -10.14 17.47 23.06
C LYS A 112 -10.66 16.37 23.99
N SER A 113 -10.63 15.11 23.57
CA SER A 113 -10.98 13.98 24.44
C SER A 113 -10.02 13.86 25.62
N LEU A 114 -8.73 14.11 25.38
CA LEU A 114 -7.72 14.16 26.44
C LEU A 114 -8.02 15.28 27.44
N LYS A 115 -8.34 16.49 26.95
CA LYS A 115 -8.73 17.63 27.79
C LYS A 115 -9.98 17.36 28.63
N SER A 116 -10.96 16.64 28.06
CA SER A 116 -12.18 16.24 28.76
C SER A 116 -11.89 15.25 29.88
N ARG A 117 -10.95 14.31 29.66
CA ARG A 117 -10.56 13.31 30.65
C ARG A 117 -9.69 13.89 31.76
N THR A 118 -8.75 14.77 31.42
CA THR A 118 -7.87 15.46 32.39
C THR A 118 -8.48 16.77 32.88
N GLY A 119 -9.81 16.82 33.09
CA GLY A 119 -10.64 18.03 33.17
C GLY A 119 -10.08 19.22 33.98
N GLN A 120 -9.25 18.94 34.98
CA GLN A 120 -8.59 19.89 35.89
C GLN A 120 -7.44 20.72 35.26
N ILE A 121 -6.85 20.28 34.15
CA ILE A 121 -5.67 20.94 33.53
C ILE A 121 -6.12 21.96 32.48
N SER A 122 -5.60 23.19 32.49
CA SER A 122 -5.98 24.20 31.48
C SER A 122 -5.47 23.86 30.07
N GLN A 123 -6.12 24.40 29.02
CA GLN A 123 -5.73 24.12 27.63
C GLN A 123 -4.29 24.56 27.31
N THR A 124 -3.86 25.70 27.87
CA THR A 124 -2.50 26.23 27.67
C THR A 124 -1.46 25.32 28.32
N VAL A 125 -1.73 24.82 29.52
CA VAL A 125 -0.83 23.88 30.20
C VAL A 125 -0.78 22.55 29.45
N LEU A 126 -1.93 22.01 29.02
CA LEU A 126 -2.01 20.77 28.23
C LEU A 126 -1.15 20.85 26.95
N ASN A 127 -1.24 21.95 26.20
CA ASN A 127 -0.46 22.11 24.98
C ASN A 127 1.05 22.23 25.26
N LYS A 128 1.45 22.84 26.38
CA LYS A 128 2.86 22.95 26.78
C LYS A 128 3.42 21.60 27.25
N THR A 129 2.67 20.87 28.06
CA THR A 129 3.09 19.55 28.58
C THR A 129 3.15 18.51 27.47
N LEU A 130 2.22 18.51 26.51
CA LEU A 130 2.29 17.63 25.34
C LEU A 130 3.57 17.86 24.52
N LYS A 131 3.96 19.11 24.28
CA LYS A 131 5.23 19.43 23.62
C LYS A 131 6.44 18.97 24.43
N HIS A 132 6.39 19.10 25.76
CA HIS A 132 7.47 18.65 26.63
C HIS A 132 7.61 17.13 26.69
N LEU A 133 6.48 16.40 26.77
CA LEU A 133 6.45 14.94 26.70
C LEU A 133 6.92 14.42 25.33
N GLN A 134 6.60 15.13 24.26
CA GLN A 134 7.10 14.83 22.92
C GLN A 134 8.61 15.08 22.80
N ALA A 135 9.12 16.18 23.35
CA ALA A 135 10.56 16.47 23.37
C ALA A 135 11.37 15.44 24.17
N LYS A 136 10.76 14.82 25.20
CA LYS A 136 11.34 13.70 25.95
C LYS A 136 11.24 12.34 25.24
N GLY A 137 10.59 12.27 24.07
CA GLY A 137 10.41 11.02 23.33
C GLY A 137 9.44 10.03 23.97
N LEU A 138 8.58 10.46 24.90
CA LEU A 138 7.63 9.58 25.59
C LEU A 138 6.32 9.38 24.79
N ILE A 139 5.94 10.40 24.01
CA ILE A 139 4.73 10.40 23.18
C ILE A 139 5.06 10.86 21.77
N LYS A 140 4.28 10.40 20.79
CA LYS A 140 4.30 10.86 19.41
C LYS A 140 2.95 11.45 19.02
N CYS A 141 2.98 12.48 18.17
CA CYS A 141 1.79 13.06 17.57
C CYS A 141 1.55 12.36 16.23
N ILE A 142 0.33 11.90 16.01
CA ILE A 142 -0.11 11.27 14.76
C ILE A 142 -1.32 12.01 14.21
N SER A 143 -1.47 12.01 12.88
CA SER A 143 -2.67 12.42 12.16
C SER A 143 -3.65 11.24 12.10
N ASN A 144 -4.93 11.53 11.93
CA ASN A 144 -5.97 10.52 11.69
C ASN A 144 -6.47 10.68 10.26
N ILE A 145 -6.59 9.59 9.50
CA ILE A 145 -7.04 9.67 8.10
C ILE A 145 -8.44 10.26 7.95
N LYS A 146 -9.38 9.83 8.80
CA LYS A 146 -10.76 10.31 8.73
C LYS A 146 -10.84 11.79 9.11
N PHE A 147 -9.92 12.27 9.95
CA PHE A 147 -9.90 13.63 10.49
C PHE A 147 -8.48 14.22 10.52
N PRO A 148 -7.88 14.57 9.37
CA PRO A 148 -6.46 14.95 9.28
C PRO A 148 -6.14 16.25 10.04
N THR A 149 -7.13 17.13 10.20
CA THR A 149 -6.99 18.38 10.96
C THR A 149 -6.88 18.17 12.48
N ARG A 150 -7.23 16.99 12.99
CA ARG A 150 -7.23 16.67 14.42
C ARG A 150 -5.92 16.00 14.81
N LYS A 151 -5.31 16.51 15.90
CA LYS A 151 -4.08 15.94 16.47
C LYS A 151 -4.41 14.81 17.44
N TYR A 152 -3.84 13.64 17.18
CA TYR A 152 -3.91 12.49 18.07
C TYR A 152 -2.53 12.25 18.70
N TYR A 153 -2.52 11.77 19.94
CA TYR A 153 -1.30 11.43 20.66
C TYR A 153 -1.32 9.97 21.08
N ILE A 154 -0.17 9.31 20.97
CA ILE A 154 0.04 7.92 21.36
C ILE A 154 1.43 7.78 21.98
N LEU A 155 1.68 6.69 22.71
CA LEU A 155 3.00 6.38 23.25
C LEU A 155 4.01 6.17 22.11
N ALA A 156 5.25 6.63 22.32
CA ALA A 156 6.28 6.59 21.27
C ALA A 156 6.60 5.16 20.80
N GLY A 157 6.67 4.21 21.74
CA GLY A 157 6.96 2.80 21.47
C GLY A 157 5.76 1.96 21.04
N LEU A 158 4.59 2.55 20.80
CA LEU A 158 3.37 1.82 20.44
C LEU A 158 2.88 2.21 19.05
N GLU A 159 2.49 1.22 18.26
CA GLU A 159 1.93 1.43 16.92
C GLU A 159 0.43 1.73 17.02
N ALA A 160 -0.01 2.74 16.27
CA ALA A 160 -1.41 3.12 16.26
C ALA A 160 -2.20 2.15 15.39
N SER A 161 -3.50 2.00 15.69
CA SER A 161 -4.37 1.11 14.92
C SER A 161 -4.51 1.57 13.47
N GLU A 162 -4.76 0.60 12.57
CA GLU A 162 -5.03 0.80 11.14
C GLU A 162 -6.20 1.77 10.91
N ASP A 163 -7.19 1.79 11.81
CA ASP A 163 -8.32 2.72 11.78
C ASP A 163 -7.91 4.21 11.84
N ILE A 164 -6.72 4.50 12.36
CA ILE A 164 -6.21 5.85 12.60
C ILE A 164 -5.14 6.21 11.58
N VAL A 165 -4.13 5.36 11.44
CA VAL A 165 -2.96 5.59 10.57
C VAL A 165 -3.25 5.26 9.12
N GLY A 166 -4.14 4.29 8.89
CA GLY A 166 -4.47 3.75 7.57
C GLY A 166 -3.91 2.39 7.33
N GLY A 167 -4.51 1.71 6.36
CA GLY A 167 -3.87 0.57 5.72
C GLY A 167 -2.56 1.00 5.03
N PRO A 168 -1.82 0.03 4.48
CA PRO A 168 -0.44 0.18 3.98
C PRO A 168 -0.27 1.19 2.84
N TRP A 169 -1.36 1.67 2.25
CA TRP A 169 -1.40 2.68 1.20
C TRP A 169 -1.33 4.12 1.70
N HIS A 170 -1.17 4.35 3.00
CA HIS A 170 -1.12 5.69 3.59
C HIS A 170 0.27 6.03 4.14
N GLY A 171 0.79 7.19 3.72
CA GLY A 171 2.00 7.83 4.25
C GLY A 171 1.65 9.17 4.89
N ASP A 172 2.15 9.44 6.11
CA ASP A 172 1.93 10.70 6.84
C ASP A 172 0.47 11.16 7.00
N GLY A 173 -0.49 10.24 6.87
CA GLY A 173 -1.93 10.50 6.98
C GLY A 173 -2.61 10.88 5.66
N GLU A 174 -1.92 10.75 4.53
CA GLU A 174 -2.46 10.87 3.17
C GLU A 174 -2.25 9.58 2.39
N LEU A 175 -3.02 9.38 1.31
CA LEU A 175 -2.84 8.25 0.39
C LEU A 175 -1.56 8.46 -0.41
N ASP A 176 -0.65 7.48 -0.35
CA ASP A 176 0.60 7.49 -1.11
C ASP A 176 0.32 7.03 -2.55
N LEU A 177 -0.06 7.99 -3.39
CA LEU A 177 -0.37 7.73 -4.81
C LEU A 177 0.86 7.26 -5.58
N ASP A 178 2.05 7.78 -5.25
CA ASP A 178 3.30 7.40 -5.91
C ASP A 178 3.63 5.91 -5.66
N LEU A 179 3.42 5.45 -4.41
CA LEU A 179 3.54 4.03 -4.05
C LEU A 179 2.51 3.17 -4.77
N ILE A 180 1.24 3.61 -4.80
CA ILE A 180 0.15 2.91 -5.49
C ILE A 180 0.47 2.77 -6.97
N ASP A 181 0.93 3.83 -7.63
CA ASP A 181 1.26 3.84 -9.05
C ASP A 181 2.48 2.96 -9.35
N ALA A 182 3.53 3.03 -8.52
CA ALA A 182 4.71 2.19 -8.66
C ALA A 182 4.37 0.69 -8.54
N ILE A 183 3.58 0.31 -7.53
CA ILE A 183 3.12 -1.07 -7.35
C ILE A 183 2.21 -1.48 -8.50
N SER A 184 1.28 -0.61 -8.92
CA SER A 184 0.38 -0.87 -10.05
C SER A 184 1.17 -1.15 -11.33
N GLU A 185 2.23 -0.40 -11.61
CA GLU A 185 3.07 -0.61 -12.79
C GLU A 185 3.77 -1.98 -12.75
N ILE A 186 4.30 -2.38 -11.59
CA ILE A 186 4.91 -3.70 -11.39
C ILE A 186 3.89 -4.80 -11.60
N VAL A 187 2.70 -4.66 -11.03
CA VAL A 187 1.59 -5.61 -11.18
C VAL A 187 1.23 -5.76 -12.66
N VAL A 188 1.03 -4.65 -13.39
CA VAL A 188 0.70 -4.70 -14.82
C VAL A 188 1.78 -5.43 -15.61
N ARG A 189 3.06 -5.09 -15.41
CA ARG A 189 4.18 -5.74 -16.12
C ARG A 189 4.25 -7.24 -15.82
N TYR A 190 4.09 -7.63 -14.56
CA TYR A 190 4.12 -9.03 -14.16
C TYR A 190 2.93 -9.81 -14.72
N VAL A 191 1.71 -9.28 -14.58
CA VAL A 191 0.49 -9.94 -15.07
C VAL A 191 0.51 -10.01 -16.59
N GLU A 192 0.99 -9.00 -17.32
CA GLU A 192 1.10 -9.05 -18.78
C GLU A 192 2.02 -10.20 -19.24
N LYS A 193 3.19 -10.32 -18.60
CA LYS A 193 4.17 -11.36 -18.92
C LYS A 193 3.59 -12.77 -18.79
N GLU A 194 2.79 -13.02 -17.76
CA GLU A 194 2.25 -14.35 -17.45
C GLU A 194 0.89 -14.64 -18.13
N SER A 195 0.11 -13.59 -18.42
CA SER A 195 -1.26 -13.75 -18.96
C SER A 195 -1.37 -13.75 -20.48
N TRP A 196 -0.30 -13.39 -21.19
CA TRP A 196 -0.24 -13.36 -22.66
C TRP A 196 0.83 -14.30 -23.22
N VAL A 197 0.63 -14.74 -24.47
CA VAL A 197 1.62 -15.52 -25.22
C VAL A 197 2.13 -14.68 -26.38
N GLU A 198 3.44 -14.60 -26.54
CA GLU A 198 4.02 -14.02 -27.74
C GLU A 198 3.94 -14.99 -28.92
N GLN A 199 3.22 -14.60 -29.96
CA GLN A 199 3.18 -15.36 -31.20
C GLN A 199 4.43 -15.08 -32.03
N LYS A 200 5.40 -16.00 -31.96
CA LYS A 200 6.54 -16.00 -32.87
C LYS A 200 6.03 -16.21 -34.29
N SER A 201 6.23 -15.22 -35.16
CA SER A 201 5.92 -15.37 -36.57
C SER A 201 6.80 -16.48 -37.17
N ALA A 202 6.17 -17.57 -37.60
CA ALA A 202 6.83 -18.61 -38.39
C ALA A 202 7.19 -18.14 -39.81
N VAL A 203 6.81 -16.91 -40.17
CA VAL A 203 6.96 -16.39 -41.51
C VAL A 203 8.34 -15.78 -41.69
N ASN A 204 9.06 -16.23 -42.72
CA ASN A 204 10.38 -15.72 -43.07
C ASN A 204 10.27 -14.22 -43.40
N LYS A 205 10.67 -13.35 -42.46
CA LYS A 205 10.60 -11.88 -42.59
C LYS A 205 11.27 -11.39 -43.88
N LEU A 206 12.34 -12.06 -44.34
CA LEU A 206 13.01 -11.76 -45.61
C LEU A 206 12.12 -12.04 -46.82
N ALA A 207 11.32 -13.10 -46.79
CA ALA A 207 10.40 -13.44 -47.87
C ALA A 207 9.24 -12.43 -47.97
N ILE A 208 8.69 -12.00 -46.82
CA ILE A 208 7.66 -10.95 -46.79
C ILE A 208 8.23 -9.61 -47.26
N ALA A 209 9.42 -9.22 -46.79
CA ALA A 209 10.07 -7.98 -47.20
C ALA A 209 10.36 -7.95 -48.71
N LYS A 210 10.85 -9.07 -49.27
CA LYS A 210 11.02 -9.22 -50.73
C LYS A 210 9.70 -9.13 -51.48
N LYS A 211 8.62 -9.75 -50.97
CA LYS A 211 7.29 -9.70 -51.59
C LYS A 211 6.70 -8.28 -51.54
N ARG A 212 6.84 -7.57 -50.42
CA ARG A 212 6.44 -6.16 -50.27
C ARG A 212 7.23 -5.26 -51.22
N ALA A 213 8.56 -5.41 -51.31
CA ALA A 213 9.38 -4.65 -52.24
C ALA A 213 9.03 -4.92 -53.70
N ALA A 214 8.67 -6.16 -54.05
CA ALA A 214 8.22 -6.52 -55.39
C ALA A 214 6.85 -5.91 -55.74
N VAL A 215 5.91 -5.88 -54.76
CA VAL A 215 4.60 -5.23 -54.93
C VAL A 215 4.75 -3.73 -55.09
N LEU A 216 5.57 -3.08 -54.24
CA LEU A 216 5.83 -1.64 -54.34
C LEU A 216 6.44 -1.29 -55.71
N LYS A 217 7.44 -2.07 -56.16
CA LYS A 217 8.06 -1.90 -57.48
C LYS A 217 7.09 -2.14 -58.65
N ALA A 218 6.12 -3.04 -58.49
CA ALA A 218 5.08 -3.29 -59.49
C ALA A 218 4.03 -2.16 -59.52
N GLN A 219 3.71 -1.57 -58.36
CA GLN A 219 2.86 -0.40 -58.23
C GLN A 219 3.52 0.86 -58.82
N ASP A 220 4.82 1.07 -58.55
CA ASP A 220 5.61 2.15 -59.15
C ASP A 220 5.67 2.04 -60.68
N ALA A 221 5.74 0.82 -61.22
CA ALA A 221 5.70 0.57 -62.66
C ALA A 221 4.30 0.78 -63.28
N ALA A 222 3.23 0.60 -62.51
CA ALA A 222 1.84 0.84 -62.94
C ALA A 222 1.45 2.32 -62.84
N ALA A 223 2.02 3.08 -61.89
CA ALA A 223 1.80 4.51 -61.70
C ALA A 223 2.37 5.39 -62.84
N ALA A 224 3.22 4.83 -63.71
CA ALA A 224 3.79 5.55 -64.84
C ALA A 224 2.81 5.85 -65.99
N ASN A 225 1.53 5.44 -65.93
CA ASN A 225 0.59 5.57 -67.06
C ASN A 225 -0.85 6.03 -66.77
N GLN A 226 -1.19 6.56 -65.57
CA GLN A 226 -2.52 7.17 -65.32
C GLN A 226 -2.46 8.36 -64.35
N PRO A 227 -3.36 9.36 -64.46
CA PRO A 227 -3.34 10.55 -63.60
C PRO A 227 -3.85 10.23 -62.19
N GLU A 228 -3.41 11.05 -61.23
CA GLU A 228 -3.60 10.92 -59.78
C GLU A 228 -5.02 10.48 -59.40
N SER A 229 -5.13 9.22 -58.99
CA SER A 229 -6.32 8.67 -58.34
C SER A 229 -6.09 8.67 -56.83
N ILE A 230 -7.18 8.87 -56.09
CA ILE A 230 -7.22 8.81 -54.62
C ILE A 230 -6.53 7.50 -54.19
N PRO A 231 -5.56 7.53 -53.25
CA PRO A 231 -4.86 6.33 -52.83
C PRO A 231 -5.87 5.30 -52.33
N ASP A 232 -5.81 4.11 -52.94
CA ASP A 232 -6.65 2.98 -52.60
C ASP A 232 -6.50 2.66 -51.10
N ILE A 233 -7.59 2.32 -50.41
CA ILE A 233 -7.61 2.08 -48.96
C ILE A 233 -6.64 0.97 -48.54
N GLU A 234 -6.26 0.09 -49.48
CA GLU A 234 -5.26 -0.97 -49.31
C GLU A 234 -3.80 -0.47 -49.28
N SER A 235 -3.54 0.78 -49.69
CA SER A 235 -2.21 1.42 -49.66
C SER A 235 -1.87 2.04 -48.30
N THR A 236 -2.88 2.27 -47.45
CA THR A 236 -2.71 2.76 -46.08
C THR A 236 -2.31 1.58 -45.17
N PRO A 237 -1.18 1.67 -44.41
CA PRO A 237 -0.83 0.61 -43.47
C PRO A 237 -1.98 0.40 -42.48
N PRO A 238 -2.29 -0.85 -42.08
CA PRO A 238 -3.41 -1.12 -41.20
C PRO A 238 -3.25 -0.32 -39.90
N LEU A 239 -4.29 0.45 -39.57
CA LEU A 239 -4.36 1.22 -38.31
C LEU A 239 -4.22 0.30 -37.10
N PHE A 240 -4.68 -0.95 -37.21
CA PHE A 240 -4.47 -1.97 -36.18
C PHE A 240 -3.00 -2.43 -36.16
N ARG A 241 -2.27 -1.97 -35.15
CA ARG A 241 -0.98 -2.53 -34.77
C ARG A 241 -1.19 -3.53 -33.63
N PRO A 242 -0.83 -4.81 -33.79
CA PRO A 242 -0.94 -5.75 -32.70
C PRO A 242 0.00 -5.32 -31.55
N TYR A 243 -0.49 -5.44 -30.32
CA TYR A 243 0.33 -5.20 -29.14
C TYR A 243 1.55 -6.12 -29.15
N LEU A 244 2.71 -5.53 -28.91
CA LEU A 244 3.97 -6.25 -28.94
C LEU A 244 4.43 -6.50 -27.51
N GLY A 245 4.80 -7.74 -27.22
CA GLY A 245 5.40 -8.10 -25.95
C GLY A 245 6.84 -7.61 -25.83
N GLN A 246 7.50 -8.01 -24.75
CA GLN A 246 8.87 -7.65 -24.43
C GLN A 246 9.86 -7.95 -25.58
N HIS A 247 9.63 -9.02 -26.36
CA HIS A 247 10.51 -9.40 -27.47
C HIS A 247 10.04 -8.89 -28.84
N GLY A 248 9.06 -7.97 -28.86
CA GLY A 248 8.59 -7.35 -30.11
C GLY A 248 7.72 -8.27 -30.97
N PHE A 249 7.15 -9.33 -30.38
CA PHE A 249 6.21 -10.23 -31.05
C PHE A 249 4.77 -9.91 -30.64
N PRO A 250 3.78 -10.14 -31.53
CA PRO A 250 2.37 -9.96 -31.21
C PRO A 250 1.94 -10.76 -29.99
N LEU A 251 1.28 -10.11 -29.03
CA LEU A 251 0.65 -10.75 -27.89
C LEU A 251 -0.70 -11.32 -28.28
N ILE A 252 -0.88 -12.62 -28.03
CA ILE A 252 -2.14 -13.34 -28.21
C ILE A 252 -2.63 -13.88 -26.86
N PRO A 253 -3.95 -13.98 -26.65
CA PRO A 253 -4.50 -14.59 -25.43
C PRO A 253 -4.05 -16.05 -25.29
N GLN A 254 -3.96 -16.50 -24.04
CA GLN A 254 -3.78 -17.90 -23.71
C GLN A 254 -4.91 -18.78 -24.30
N PRO A 255 -4.65 -20.07 -24.58
CA PRO A 255 -5.63 -20.97 -25.16
C PRO A 255 -6.84 -21.18 -24.26
N ALA A 256 -7.97 -21.57 -24.87
CA ALA A 256 -9.18 -21.90 -24.15
C ALA A 256 -8.91 -23.00 -23.10
N GLY A 257 -9.26 -22.74 -21.84
CA GLY A 257 -9.05 -23.66 -20.73
C GLY A 257 -7.73 -23.47 -19.96
N TYR A 258 -6.92 -22.46 -20.28
CA TYR A 258 -5.79 -22.06 -19.45
C TYR A 258 -6.25 -21.64 -18.04
N LYS A 259 -5.65 -22.23 -16.99
CA LYS A 259 -6.02 -22.00 -15.58
C LYS A 259 -4.95 -21.31 -14.76
N HIS A 260 -3.74 -21.14 -15.30
CA HIS A 260 -2.58 -20.64 -14.57
C HIS A 260 -2.43 -19.12 -14.71
N TYR A 261 -3.54 -18.39 -14.65
CA TYR A 261 -3.50 -16.94 -14.58
C TYR A 261 -2.94 -16.50 -13.22
N PRO A 262 -2.15 -15.42 -13.15
CA PRO A 262 -1.66 -14.85 -11.90
C PRO A 262 -2.79 -14.62 -10.90
N THR A 263 -2.60 -15.07 -9.67
CA THR A 263 -3.52 -14.86 -8.54
C THR A 263 -3.01 -13.76 -7.61
N CYS A 264 -3.85 -13.25 -6.71
CA CYS A 264 -3.44 -12.25 -5.71
C CYS A 264 -2.19 -12.71 -4.94
N ALA A 265 -2.19 -13.94 -4.42
CA ALA A 265 -1.03 -14.53 -3.75
C ALA A 265 0.24 -14.56 -4.63
N SER A 266 0.14 -14.99 -5.89
CA SER A 266 1.29 -15.03 -6.80
C SER A 266 1.85 -13.63 -7.11
N ILE A 267 0.97 -12.64 -7.21
CA ILE A 267 1.34 -11.24 -7.42
C ILE A 267 2.01 -10.68 -6.15
N LEU A 268 1.48 -11.00 -4.97
CA LEU A 268 2.06 -10.59 -3.69
C LEU A 268 3.48 -11.13 -3.53
N ASP A 269 3.69 -12.43 -3.79
CA ASP A 269 5.01 -13.06 -3.74
C ASP A 269 5.99 -12.38 -4.70
N HIS A 270 5.52 -11.97 -5.89
CA HIS A 270 6.35 -11.22 -6.85
C HIS A 270 6.72 -9.83 -6.35
N ILE A 271 5.77 -9.10 -5.76
CA ILE A 271 6.01 -7.76 -5.18
C ILE A 271 7.01 -7.87 -4.02
N VAL A 272 6.84 -8.83 -3.11
CA VAL A 272 7.77 -9.06 -2.00
C VAL A 272 9.16 -9.44 -2.52
N GLY A 273 9.23 -10.32 -3.52
CA GLY A 273 10.49 -10.73 -4.15
C GLY A 273 11.21 -9.61 -4.91
N SER A 274 10.51 -8.55 -5.31
CA SER A 274 11.08 -7.40 -6.01
C SER A 274 11.93 -6.48 -5.11
N GLY A 275 11.78 -6.59 -3.77
CA GLY A 275 12.55 -5.80 -2.81
C GLY A 275 12.20 -4.31 -2.75
N LEU A 276 11.10 -3.88 -3.38
CA LEU A 276 10.63 -2.48 -3.31
C LEU A 276 10.04 -2.10 -1.95
N LEU A 277 9.55 -3.08 -1.19
CA LEU A 277 8.92 -2.90 0.11
C LEU A 277 9.95 -2.97 1.25
N ASN A 278 10.88 -2.01 1.33
CA ASN A 278 11.95 -2.07 2.34
C ASN A 278 11.45 -1.98 3.79
N ASN A 279 10.28 -1.34 4.02
CA ASN A 279 9.71 -1.15 5.36
C ASN A 279 8.19 -1.37 5.43
N LEU A 280 7.56 -1.88 4.35
CA LEU A 280 6.10 -2.01 4.27
C LEU A 280 5.70 -3.49 4.23
N THR A 281 4.92 -3.93 5.20
CA THR A 281 4.32 -5.27 5.18
C THR A 281 2.96 -5.18 4.50
N LEU A 282 2.88 -5.62 3.25
CA LEU A 282 1.63 -5.69 2.50
C LEU A 282 0.92 -7.03 2.75
N GLN A 283 -0.34 -7.00 3.18
CA GLN A 283 -1.15 -8.21 3.30
C GLN A 283 -1.89 -8.51 1.99
N GLU A 284 -2.33 -9.77 1.83
CA GLU A 284 -3.10 -10.19 0.65
C GLU A 284 -4.42 -9.40 0.51
N GLN A 285 -5.06 -9.04 1.64
CA GLN A 285 -6.29 -8.24 1.62
C GLN A 285 -6.09 -6.84 1.08
N ASP A 286 -4.96 -6.21 1.41
CA ASP A 286 -4.63 -4.86 0.95
C ASP A 286 -4.33 -4.85 -0.54
N LEU A 287 -3.57 -5.86 -1.02
CA LEU A 287 -3.29 -6.03 -2.43
C LEU A 287 -4.57 -6.35 -3.22
N GLN A 288 -5.47 -7.17 -2.66
CA GLN A 288 -6.74 -7.48 -3.29
C GLN A 288 -7.56 -6.21 -3.57
N GLN A 289 -7.60 -5.26 -2.64
CA GLN A 289 -8.28 -3.97 -2.85
C GLN A 289 -7.64 -3.18 -3.99
N LEU A 290 -6.31 -3.14 -4.06
CA LEU A 290 -5.61 -2.50 -5.18
C LEU A 290 -5.94 -3.18 -6.52
N LEU A 291 -5.88 -4.51 -6.58
CA LEU A 291 -6.18 -5.27 -7.81
C LEU A 291 -7.62 -5.03 -8.26
N ASP A 292 -8.56 -4.90 -7.33
CA ASP A 292 -9.96 -4.60 -7.64
C ASP A 292 -10.11 -3.20 -8.25
N ASN A 293 -9.41 -2.20 -7.69
CA ASN A 293 -9.34 -0.86 -8.28
C ASN A 293 -8.74 -0.89 -9.68
N MET A 294 -7.64 -1.62 -9.89
CA MET A 294 -7.02 -1.78 -11.21
C MET A 294 -7.93 -2.47 -12.23
N VAL A 295 -8.87 -3.32 -11.79
CA VAL A 295 -9.91 -3.88 -12.66
C VAL A 295 -10.94 -2.81 -13.04
N PHE A 296 -11.35 -1.96 -12.11
CA PHE A 296 -12.26 -0.84 -12.39
C PHE A 296 -11.64 0.21 -13.31
N ASP A 297 -10.34 0.46 -13.17
CA ASP A 297 -9.58 1.38 -14.03
C ASP A 297 -9.34 0.82 -15.44
N GLY A 298 -9.74 -0.43 -15.71
CA GLY A 298 -9.53 -1.08 -17.01
C GLY A 298 -8.07 -1.42 -17.29
N LYS A 299 -7.22 -1.54 -16.26
CA LYS A 299 -5.85 -2.05 -16.39
C LYS A 299 -5.82 -3.58 -16.34
N LEU A 300 -6.68 -4.19 -15.53
CA LEU A 300 -6.80 -5.63 -15.34
C LEU A 300 -8.21 -6.15 -15.66
N GLU A 301 -8.29 -7.44 -15.97
CA GLU A 301 -9.54 -8.20 -16.12
C GLU A 301 -9.47 -9.48 -15.28
N ARG A 302 -10.61 -9.86 -14.69
CA ARG A 302 -10.71 -11.10 -13.92
C ARG A 302 -10.86 -12.30 -14.84
N MET A 303 -10.07 -13.34 -14.58
CA MET A 303 -10.08 -14.61 -15.29
C MET A 303 -10.44 -15.74 -14.33
N GLY A 304 -11.67 -16.22 -14.44
CA GLY A 304 -12.20 -17.24 -13.54
C GLY A 304 -12.42 -16.70 -12.12
N ALA A 305 -12.23 -17.54 -11.11
CA ALA A 305 -12.51 -17.18 -9.72
C ALA A 305 -11.43 -16.28 -9.09
N MET A 306 -10.16 -16.52 -9.37
CA MET A 306 -9.03 -15.92 -8.64
C MET A 306 -7.91 -15.36 -9.54
N GLY A 307 -8.01 -15.55 -10.86
CA GLY A 307 -6.95 -15.17 -11.79
C GLY A 307 -7.13 -13.78 -12.36
N TYR A 308 -6.02 -13.18 -12.79
CA TYR A 308 -5.98 -11.86 -13.44
C TYR A 308 -5.30 -11.96 -14.80
N ARG A 309 -5.77 -11.14 -15.75
CA ARG A 309 -5.03 -10.81 -16.98
C ARG A 309 -5.00 -9.30 -17.15
N THR A 310 -4.03 -8.77 -17.88
CA THR A 310 -4.07 -7.35 -18.26
C THR A 310 -5.07 -7.12 -19.37
N VAL A 311 -5.67 -5.92 -19.42
CA VAL A 311 -6.32 -5.43 -20.65
C VAL A 311 -5.27 -5.28 -21.74
N ARG A 312 -5.65 -5.49 -22.99
CA ARG A 312 -4.75 -5.32 -24.13
C ARG A 312 -4.17 -3.89 -24.13
N GLY A 313 -2.85 -3.78 -24.01
CA GLY A 313 -2.17 -2.48 -24.01
C GLY A 313 -2.10 -1.78 -22.65
N ALA A 314 -2.48 -2.41 -21.54
CA ALA A 314 -2.45 -1.78 -20.21
C ALA A 314 -1.05 -1.32 -19.76
N ALA A 315 0.03 -1.95 -20.25
CA ALA A 315 1.41 -1.54 -19.98
C ALA A 315 1.94 -0.45 -20.92
N ALA A 316 1.18 -0.10 -21.96
CA ALA A 316 1.60 0.79 -23.03
C ALA A 316 1.11 2.23 -22.80
N GLU A 317 1.33 2.79 -21.61
CA GLU A 317 1.14 4.24 -21.38
C GLU A 317 2.20 5.09 -22.10
N SER A 318 3.21 4.49 -22.74
CA SER A 318 4.39 5.19 -23.27
C SER A 318 4.48 5.33 -24.79
N ARG A 319 3.39 5.35 -25.56
CA ARG A 319 3.50 5.50 -27.03
C ARG A 319 2.58 6.56 -27.62
N GLY A 320 3.12 7.79 -27.74
CA GLY A 320 2.80 8.77 -28.77
C GLY A 320 1.41 9.44 -28.72
N PRO A 321 1.27 10.71 -29.13
CA PRO A 321 -0.03 11.38 -29.30
C PRO A 321 -0.99 10.68 -30.29
N ASP A 322 -0.47 9.73 -31.07
CA ASP A 322 -1.15 9.08 -32.20
C ASP A 322 -1.72 7.70 -31.85
N ASP A 323 -1.52 7.18 -30.63
CA ASP A 323 -2.09 5.90 -30.20
C ASP A 323 -3.52 6.12 -29.68
N ILE A 324 -4.41 6.39 -30.63
CA ILE A 324 -5.85 6.47 -30.44
C ILE A 324 -6.32 5.05 -30.11
N GLY A 325 -6.22 4.66 -28.83
CA GLY A 325 -6.53 3.30 -28.37
C GLY A 325 -7.87 2.80 -28.91
N ILE A 326 -7.89 1.58 -29.44
CA ILE A 326 -9.05 0.85 -30.01
C ILE A 326 -10.20 1.79 -30.42
N ALA A 327 -9.91 2.78 -31.25
CA ALA A 327 -10.97 3.60 -31.80
C ALA A 327 -11.49 2.85 -33.03
N ASN A 328 -12.76 2.47 -32.98
CA ASN A 328 -13.42 2.11 -34.22
C ASN A 328 -13.52 3.40 -35.05
N GLY A 329 -13.59 3.30 -36.39
CA GLY A 329 -13.68 4.50 -37.25
C GLY A 329 -14.85 5.43 -36.89
N PHE A 330 -15.82 4.94 -36.09
CA PHE A 330 -16.89 5.74 -35.50
C PHE A 330 -16.44 6.64 -34.34
N THR A 331 -15.58 6.19 -33.42
CA THR A 331 -15.06 7.02 -32.32
C THR A 331 -13.94 7.97 -32.73
N GLU A 332 -13.32 7.72 -33.89
CA GLU A 332 -12.37 8.64 -34.54
C GLU A 332 -13.08 9.78 -35.28
N ALA A 333 -14.29 9.51 -35.82
CA ALA A 333 -15.10 10.51 -36.50
C ALA A 333 -15.73 11.49 -35.49
N PRO A 334 -15.81 12.79 -35.81
CA PRO A 334 -16.41 13.81 -34.92
C PRO A 334 -17.89 13.52 -34.62
N CYS A 335 -18.56 12.75 -35.48
CA CYS A 335 -19.96 12.34 -35.29
C CYS A 335 -20.14 11.39 -34.09
N GLY A 336 -19.19 10.50 -33.80
CA GLY A 336 -19.33 9.50 -32.73
C GLY A 336 -19.23 10.08 -31.32
N ARG A 337 -18.72 11.30 -31.18
CA ARG A 337 -18.64 12.05 -29.91
C ARG A 337 -19.44 13.36 -29.94
N CYS A 338 -20.27 13.56 -30.96
CA CYS A 338 -20.99 14.81 -31.16
C CYS A 338 -22.08 14.98 -30.08
N PRO A 339 -22.04 16.04 -29.25
CA PRO A 339 -23.02 16.25 -28.18
C PRO A 339 -24.42 16.58 -28.70
N VAL A 340 -24.52 17.03 -29.96
CA VAL A 340 -25.76 17.41 -30.62
C VAL A 340 -26.12 16.47 -31.78
N PHE A 341 -25.60 15.25 -31.77
CA PHE A 341 -25.82 14.27 -32.84
C PHE A 341 -27.31 14.05 -33.15
N SER A 342 -28.16 14.00 -32.13
CA SER A 342 -29.61 13.79 -32.27
C SER A 342 -30.36 14.95 -32.92
N GLN A 343 -29.71 16.11 -33.12
CA GLN A 343 -30.30 17.31 -33.74
C GLN A 343 -29.73 17.56 -35.14
N CYS A 344 -28.80 16.71 -35.60
CA CYS A 344 -28.15 16.84 -36.90
C CYS A 344 -29.03 16.22 -37.99
N GLU A 345 -29.67 17.08 -38.79
CA GLU A 345 -30.59 16.67 -39.86
C GLU A 345 -30.31 17.44 -41.16
N GLU A 346 -30.64 16.84 -42.30
CA GLU A 346 -30.43 17.48 -43.60
C GLU A 346 -31.37 18.69 -43.77
N GLY A 347 -30.82 19.88 -44.02
CA GLY A 347 -31.57 21.13 -44.10
C GLY A 347 -31.99 21.74 -42.75
N GLY A 348 -31.61 21.12 -41.63
CA GLY A 348 -31.83 21.64 -40.27
C GLY A 348 -30.80 22.71 -39.85
N PRO A 349 -31.04 23.39 -38.72
CA PRO A 349 -30.12 24.39 -38.17
C PRO A 349 -28.76 23.79 -37.76
N VAL A 350 -28.73 22.50 -37.46
CA VAL A 350 -27.52 21.70 -37.29
C VAL A 350 -27.51 20.66 -38.40
N ASN A 351 -26.51 20.71 -39.27
CA ASN A 351 -26.36 19.81 -40.42
C ASN A 351 -24.88 19.51 -40.70
N ALA A 352 -24.61 18.46 -41.46
CA ALA A 352 -23.24 18.05 -41.78
C ALA A 352 -22.48 19.09 -42.63
N THR A 353 -23.16 19.79 -43.54
CA THR A 353 -22.57 20.73 -44.49
C THR A 353 -21.94 21.96 -43.81
N SER A 354 -22.58 22.48 -42.76
CA SER A 354 -22.08 23.61 -41.97
C SER A 354 -21.51 23.19 -40.61
N CYS A 355 -21.15 21.92 -40.45
CA CYS A 355 -20.68 21.38 -39.17
C CYS A 355 -19.27 21.88 -38.82
N VAL A 356 -19.16 22.62 -37.70
CA VAL A 356 -17.88 23.14 -37.20
C VAL A 356 -16.96 21.99 -36.76
N TYR A 357 -17.49 20.98 -36.05
CA TYR A 357 -16.71 19.83 -35.59
C TYR A 357 -16.09 19.04 -36.75
N PHE A 358 -16.81 18.90 -37.87
CA PHE A 358 -16.32 18.19 -39.04
C PHE A 358 -15.24 19.00 -39.77
N THR A 359 -15.43 20.32 -39.88
CA THR A 359 -14.45 21.24 -40.49
C THR A 359 -13.13 21.28 -39.71
N GLU A 360 -13.19 21.40 -38.39
CA GLU A 360 -12.00 21.38 -37.53
C GLU A 360 -11.28 20.03 -37.54
N TRP A 361 -12.04 18.93 -37.58
CA TRP A 361 -11.46 17.59 -37.62
C TRP A 361 -10.75 17.30 -38.96
N LEU A 362 -11.35 17.72 -40.08
CA LEU A 362 -10.70 17.62 -41.40
C LEU A 362 -9.41 18.44 -41.46
N ALA A 363 -9.42 19.66 -40.92
CA ALA A 363 -8.24 20.53 -40.90
C ALA A 363 -7.08 20.02 -40.03
N ARG A 364 -7.32 19.06 -39.12
CA ARG A 364 -6.29 18.43 -38.28
C ARG A 364 -5.71 17.15 -38.89
N ASN A 365 -6.44 16.50 -39.80
CA ASN A 365 -6.11 15.16 -40.30
C ASN A 365 -5.87 15.10 -41.83
N LEU A 366 -6.08 16.21 -42.54
CA LEU A 366 -5.61 16.48 -43.91
C LEU A 366 -4.44 17.45 -43.83
#